data_AF-A0A5R9NYY0-F1
#
_entry.id   AF-A0A5R9NYY0-F1
#
_cell.length_a   1.000
_cell.length_b   1.000
_cell.length_c   1.000
_cell.angle_alpha   90.00
_cell.angle_beta   90.00
_cell.angle_gamma   90.00
#
_symmetry.space_group_name_H-M   'P 1'
#
loop_
_entity.id
_entity.type
_entity.pdbx_description
1 polymer ?
#
loop_
_entity_poly.entity_id
_entity_poly.type
_entity_poly.pdbx_seq_one_letter_code
_entity_poly.pdbx_strand_id
1 'polypeptide(L)'
;MTFDLAEVLEKTRKLKRRLCDPPYSLGTDVVFSENFLDPDHIEGLRQKVSSVFANVPGVVQCLGDMDDIIESLKAGLERPSDNELCRRYVESEIEARTVRHITGWSPVELYNKCLEFGYKAPAFGD
;
A
#
# COMPACT_ATOMS: atom_id res chain seq x y z
N MET A 1 -12.28 3.02 -10.00
CA MET A 1 -12.40 1.84 -9.11
C MET A 1 -11.99 2.33 -7.74
N THR A 2 -12.80 2.17 -6.70
CA THR A 2 -12.47 2.70 -5.36
C THR A 2 -11.80 1.59 -4.56
N PHE A 3 -10.55 1.81 -4.17
CA PHE A 3 -9.80 0.87 -3.32
C PHE A 3 -10.15 1.06 -1.84
N ASP A 4 -10.12 -0.03 -1.08
CA ASP A 4 -10.19 0.05 0.39
C ASP A 4 -8.83 0.36 1.03
N LEU A 5 -8.82 0.59 2.34
CA LEU A 5 -7.61 0.96 3.09
C LEU A 5 -6.48 -0.07 2.93
N ALA A 6 -6.78 -1.37 2.89
CA ALA A 6 -5.76 -2.40 2.79
C ALA A 6 -5.10 -2.41 1.41
N GLU A 7 -5.92 -2.27 0.36
CA GLU A 7 -5.43 -2.17 -1.01
C GLU A 7 -4.58 -0.92 -1.23
N VAL A 8 -5.05 0.24 -0.75
CA VAL A 8 -4.29 1.50 -0.88
C VAL A 8 -2.96 1.43 -0.14
N LEU A 9 -2.90 0.83 1.05
CA LEU A 9 -1.64 0.65 1.78
C LEU A 9 -0.63 -0.21 1.01
N GLU A 10 -1.06 -1.35 0.45
CA GLU A 10 -0.17 -2.22 -0.33
C GLU A 10 0.29 -1.55 -1.62
N LYS A 11 -0.64 -0.93 -2.35
CA LYS A 11 -0.34 -0.20 -3.59
C LYS A 11 0.62 0.95 -3.34
N THR A 12 0.39 1.75 -2.30
CA THR A 12 1.27 2.86 -1.92
C THR A 12 2.65 2.35 -1.53
N ARG A 13 2.76 1.23 -0.81
CA ARG A 13 4.05 0.64 -0.46
C ARG A 13 4.83 0.18 -1.68
N LYS A 14 4.17 -0.56 -2.59
CA LYS A 14 4.77 -1.01 -3.86
C LYS A 14 5.18 0.18 -4.71
N LEU A 15 4.33 1.21 -4.80
CA LEU A 15 4.62 2.45 -5.52
C LEU A 15 5.86 3.16 -4.95
N LYS A 16 5.86 3.49 -3.65
CA LYS A 16 6.96 4.22 -3.02
C LYS A 16 8.28 3.45 -3.12
N ARG A 17 8.27 2.11 -2.99
CA ARG A 17 9.45 1.27 -3.25
C ARG A 17 9.91 1.39 -4.70
N ARG A 18 9.00 1.22 -5.66
CA ARG A 18 9.30 1.35 -7.10
C ARG A 18 9.89 2.71 -7.46
N LEU A 19 9.47 3.79 -6.79
CA LEU A 19 10.01 5.13 -7.01
C LEU A 19 11.45 5.30 -6.53
N CYS A 20 11.87 4.53 -5.52
CA CYS A 20 13.25 4.53 -5.02
C CYS A 20 14.18 3.66 -5.88
N ASP A 21 13.63 2.69 -6.61
CA ASP A 21 14.38 1.79 -7.48
C ASP A 21 14.55 2.40 -8.89
N PRO A 22 15.57 1.97 -9.67
CA PRO A 22 15.63 2.27 -11.10
C PRO A 22 14.32 1.83 -11.78
N PRO A 23 13.81 2.60 -12.75
CA PRO A 23 14.44 3.73 -13.43
C PRO A 23 14.25 5.11 -12.76
N TYR A 24 13.48 5.20 -11.69
CA TYR A 24 13.12 6.49 -11.07
C TYR A 24 14.19 6.97 -10.10
N SER A 25 14.72 6.06 -9.27
CA SER A 25 15.82 6.33 -8.33
C SER A 25 15.64 7.63 -7.53
N LEU A 26 14.40 7.95 -7.15
CA LEU A 26 14.12 9.10 -6.29
C LEU A 26 14.68 8.84 -4.90
N GLY A 27 15.24 9.88 -4.28
CA GLY A 27 15.75 9.80 -2.92
C GLY A 27 14.66 9.40 -1.92
N THR A 28 15.00 8.58 -0.93
CA THR A 28 14.06 8.15 0.12
C THR A 28 13.56 9.31 0.96
N ASP A 29 14.38 10.35 1.12
CA ASP A 29 14.02 11.64 1.73
C ASP A 29 12.90 12.36 0.97
N VAL A 30 12.84 12.20 -0.34
CA VAL A 30 11.76 12.74 -1.18
C VAL A 30 10.53 11.85 -1.09
N VAL A 31 10.70 10.53 -1.22
CA VAL A 31 9.58 9.57 -1.33
C VAL A 31 8.86 9.34 0.02
N PHE A 32 9.54 9.56 1.15
CA PHE A 32 9.02 9.32 2.49
C PHE A 32 9.08 10.54 3.42
N SER A 33 9.17 11.76 2.86
CA SER A 33 9.19 13.02 3.64
C SER A 33 7.91 13.28 4.42
N GLU A 34 6.76 12.95 3.84
CA GLU A 34 5.43 13.24 4.40
C GLU A 34 4.73 11.97 4.87
N ASN A 35 3.52 12.17 5.42
CA ASN A 35 2.64 11.08 5.83
C ASN A 35 2.49 10.03 4.71
N PHE A 36 2.49 8.76 5.09
CA PHE A 36 2.59 7.66 4.12
C PHE A 36 1.43 7.63 3.11
N LEU A 37 0.22 7.96 3.57
CA LEU A 37 -1.03 8.03 2.81
C LEU A 37 -1.49 9.47 2.56
N ASP A 38 -0.55 10.39 2.31
CA ASP A 38 -0.87 11.78 2.00
C ASP A 38 -1.15 11.95 0.49
N PRO A 39 -2.40 12.27 0.07
CA PRO A 39 -2.73 12.45 -1.34
C PRO A 39 -1.97 13.63 -1.97
N ASP A 40 -1.70 14.70 -1.23
CA ASP A 40 -1.00 15.88 -1.76
C ASP A 40 0.48 15.57 -1.99
N HIS A 41 1.08 14.77 -1.11
CA HIS A 41 2.44 14.27 -1.32
C HIS A 41 2.55 13.39 -2.56
N ILE A 42 1.60 12.47 -2.75
CA ILE A 42 1.58 11.56 -3.90
C ILE A 42 1.34 12.35 -5.19
N GLU A 43 0.49 13.38 -5.17
CA GLU A 43 0.29 14.32 -6.28
C GLU A 43 1.60 15.05 -6.64
N GLY A 44 2.36 15.51 -5.63
CA GLY A 44 3.68 16.12 -5.84
C GLY A 44 4.69 15.16 -6.47
N LEU A 45 4.75 13.91 -5.97
CA LEU A 45 5.57 12.86 -6.57
C LEU A 45 5.15 12.56 -8.01
N ARG A 46 3.84 12.54 -8.29
CA ARG A 46 3.29 12.34 -9.63
C ARG A 46 3.75 13.41 -10.61
N GLN A 47 3.67 14.69 -10.22
CA GLN A 47 4.17 15.80 -11.06
C GLN A 47 5.68 15.71 -11.31
N LYS A 48 6.44 15.26 -10.32
CA LYS A 48 7.88 15.00 -10.48
C LYS A 48 8.14 13.84 -11.43
N VAL A 49 7.36 12.76 -11.33
CA VAL A 49 7.48 11.61 -12.23
C VAL A 49 7.15 11.98 -13.67
N SER A 50 6.05 12.70 -13.89
CA SER A 50 5.61 13.10 -15.23
C SER A 50 6.58 14.07 -15.91
N SER A 51 7.22 14.96 -15.15
CA SER A 51 8.17 15.95 -15.70
C SER A 51 9.57 15.38 -15.94
N VAL A 52 10.12 14.63 -15.00
CA VAL A 52 11.52 14.16 -15.05
C VAL A 52 11.66 12.85 -15.81
N PHE A 53 10.65 11.98 -15.77
CA PHE A 53 10.73 10.61 -16.30
C PHE A 53 9.76 10.36 -17.45
N ALA A 54 9.32 11.41 -18.16
CA ALA A 54 8.36 11.33 -19.26
C ALA A 54 8.69 10.28 -20.34
N ASN A 55 9.99 10.02 -20.55
CA ASN A 55 10.48 9.09 -21.58
C ASN A 55 10.84 7.70 -21.04
N VAL A 56 10.58 7.44 -19.76
CA VAL A 56 10.91 6.15 -19.12
C VAL A 56 9.85 5.10 -19.49
N PRO A 57 10.26 3.90 -19.94
CA PRO A 57 9.34 2.80 -20.17
C PRO A 57 8.52 2.48 -18.91
N GLY A 58 7.20 2.40 -19.05
CA GLY A 58 6.30 2.15 -17.93
C GLY A 58 5.91 3.37 -17.11
N VAL A 59 6.34 4.59 -17.48
CA VAL A 59 5.93 5.82 -16.78
C VAL A 59 4.41 6.04 -16.82
N VAL A 60 3.75 5.73 -17.95
CA VAL A 60 2.30 5.86 -18.09
C VAL A 60 1.56 4.98 -17.07
N GLN A 61 2.00 3.72 -16.90
CA GLN A 61 1.44 2.83 -15.89
C GLN A 61 1.72 3.36 -14.48
N CYS A 62 2.93 3.87 -14.24
CA CYS A 62 3.28 4.42 -12.93
C CYS A 62 2.42 5.62 -12.55
N LEU A 63 2.16 6.53 -13.50
CA LEU A 63 1.28 7.68 -13.31
C LEU A 63 -0.18 7.24 -13.11
N GLY A 64 -0.66 6.24 -13.86
CA GLY A 64 -1.99 5.67 -13.64
C GLY A 64 -2.15 5.06 -12.24
N ASP A 65 -1.15 4.30 -11.77
CA ASP A 65 -1.18 3.74 -10.41
C ASP A 65 -1.22 4.85 -9.33
N MET A 66 -0.53 5.97 -9.58
CA MET A 66 -0.58 7.15 -8.69
C MET A 66 -1.94 7.81 -8.70
N ASP A 67 -2.53 8.00 -9.88
CA ASP A 67 -3.86 8.58 -10.05
C ASP A 67 -4.91 7.76 -9.30
N ASP A 68 -4.92 6.43 -9.46
CA ASP A 68 -5.87 5.57 -8.76
C ASP A 68 -5.72 5.64 -7.22
N ILE A 69 -4.49 5.77 -6.72
CA ILE A 69 -4.21 5.93 -5.28
C ILE A 69 -4.71 7.30 -4.79
N ILE A 70 -4.39 8.37 -5.51
CA ILE A 70 -4.82 9.74 -5.16
C ILE A 70 -6.35 9.82 -5.14
N GLU A 71 -7.02 9.29 -6.17
CA GLU A 71 -8.48 9.26 -6.24
C GLU A 71 -9.09 8.49 -5.07
N SER A 72 -8.54 7.32 -4.74
CA SER A 72 -9.03 6.52 -3.60
C SER A 72 -8.82 7.24 -2.27
N LEU A 73 -7.67 7.89 -2.06
CA LEU A 73 -7.40 8.68 -0.85
C LEU A 73 -8.37 9.87 -0.71
N LYS A 74 -8.64 10.58 -1.80
CA LYS A 74 -9.57 11.73 -1.81
C LYS A 74 -11.03 11.31 -1.65
N ALA A 75 -11.41 10.11 -2.12
CA ALA A 75 -12.75 9.57 -1.96
C ALA A 75 -13.06 9.12 -0.52
N GLY A 76 -12.03 8.95 0.32
CA GLY A 76 -12.13 8.37 1.65
C GLY A 76 -12.02 6.85 1.61
N LEU A 77 -11.20 6.31 2.50
CA LEU A 77 -10.89 4.87 2.54
C LEU A 77 -11.77 4.17 3.56
N GLU A 78 -12.50 3.15 3.10
CA GLU A 78 -13.18 2.23 4.00
C GLU A 78 -12.15 1.26 4.60
N ARG A 79 -12.23 1.05 5.93
CA ARG A 79 -11.44 0.04 6.62
C ARG A 79 -12.14 -1.31 6.48
N PRO A 80 -11.51 -2.34 5.86
CA PRO A 80 -12.08 -3.67 5.82
C PRO A 80 -12.31 -4.24 7.23
N SER A 81 -13.29 -5.14 7.36
CA SER A 81 -13.51 -5.84 8.63
C SER A 81 -12.31 -6.71 9.01
N ASP A 82 -12.15 -6.96 10.31
CA ASP A 82 -11.07 -7.80 10.85
C ASP A 82 -11.09 -9.22 10.24
N ASN A 83 -12.29 -9.76 10.00
CA ASN A 83 -12.49 -11.05 9.34
C ASN A 83 -11.98 -11.02 7.88
N GLU A 84 -12.33 -9.97 7.13
CA GLU A 84 -11.87 -9.79 5.75
C GLU A 84 -10.36 -9.61 5.68
N LEU A 85 -9.76 -8.81 6.58
CA LEU A 85 -8.31 -8.66 6.67
C LEU A 85 -7.61 -10.01 6.92
N CYS A 86 -8.16 -10.85 7.80
CA CYS A 86 -7.65 -12.20 8.04
C CYS A 86 -7.77 -13.10 6.82
N ARG A 87 -8.93 -13.09 6.12
CA ARG A 87 -9.13 -13.83 4.87
C ARG A 87 -8.06 -13.47 3.85
N ARG A 88 -7.92 -12.17 3.55
CA ARG A 88 -6.97 -11.66 2.55
C ARG A 88 -5.52 -11.98 2.92
N TYR A 89 -5.17 -11.93 4.20
CA TYR A 89 -3.84 -12.31 4.66
C TYR A 89 -3.57 -13.81 4.44
N VAL A 90 -4.50 -14.69 4.83
CA VAL A 90 -4.35 -16.15 4.68
C VAL A 90 -4.30 -16.54 3.20
N GLU A 91 -5.07 -15.87 2.35
CA GLU A 91 -5.06 -16.05 0.89
C GLU A 91 -3.87 -15.35 0.20
N SER A 92 -2.97 -14.71 0.96
CA SER A 92 -1.79 -13.99 0.46
C SER A 92 -2.11 -12.83 -0.49
N GLU A 93 -3.32 -12.27 -0.40
CA GLU A 93 -3.72 -11.06 -1.13
C GLU A 93 -3.08 -9.79 -0.53
N ILE A 94 -2.90 -9.78 0.79
CA ILE A 94 -2.22 -8.71 1.54
C ILE A 94 -1.19 -9.29 2.50
N GLU A 95 -0.16 -8.51 2.83
CA GLU A 95 0.88 -8.97 3.74
C GLU A 95 0.50 -8.77 5.21
N ALA A 96 1.07 -9.58 6.10
CA ALA A 96 0.88 -9.47 7.55
C ALA A 96 1.12 -8.05 8.08
N ARG A 97 2.14 -7.35 7.55
CA ARG A 97 2.44 -5.96 7.93
C ARG A 97 1.31 -4.98 7.62
N THR A 98 0.52 -5.22 6.58
CA THR A 98 -0.63 -4.36 6.23
C THR A 98 -1.75 -4.55 7.21
N VAL A 99 -2.09 -5.80 7.54
CA VAL A 99 -3.08 -6.09 8.58
C VAL A 99 -2.68 -5.44 9.90
N ARG A 100 -1.42 -5.66 10.32
CA ARG A 100 -0.89 -5.10 11.57
C ARG A 100 -0.86 -3.57 11.58
N HIS A 101 -0.63 -2.92 10.43
CA HIS A 101 -0.70 -1.46 10.33
C HIS A 101 -2.11 -0.93 10.53
N ILE A 102 -3.13 -1.63 10.00
CA ILE A 102 -4.53 -1.24 10.09
C ILE A 102 -5.12 -1.54 11.49
N THR A 103 -4.73 -2.65 12.09
CA THR A 103 -5.34 -3.14 13.34
C THR A 103 -4.53 -2.79 14.58
N GLY A 104 -3.24 -2.51 14.45
CA GLY A 104 -2.31 -2.37 15.56
C GLY A 104 -1.88 -3.70 16.20
N TRP A 105 -2.29 -4.84 15.63
CA TRP A 105 -1.98 -6.15 16.20
C TRP A 105 -0.48 -6.47 16.15
N SER A 106 0.00 -7.13 17.21
CA SER A 106 1.23 -7.89 17.19
C SER A 106 1.11 -9.11 16.25
N PRO A 107 2.22 -9.74 15.86
CA PRO A 107 2.16 -10.99 15.11
C PRO A 107 1.31 -12.06 15.81
N VAL A 108 1.46 -12.21 17.12
CA VAL A 108 0.70 -13.21 17.91
C VAL A 108 -0.79 -12.93 17.90
N GLU A 109 -1.19 -11.67 18.04
CA GLU A 109 -2.60 -11.27 17.96
C GLU A 109 -3.18 -11.52 16.56
N LEU A 110 -2.44 -11.22 15.49
CA LEU A 110 -2.87 -11.53 14.13
C LEU A 110 -3.16 -13.04 13.96
N TYR A 111 -2.23 -13.88 14.39
CA TYR A 111 -2.38 -15.33 14.32
C TYR A 111 -3.62 -15.81 15.10
N ASN A 112 -3.76 -15.38 16.35
CA ASN A 112 -4.90 -15.75 17.20
C ASN A 112 -6.23 -15.26 16.64
N LYS A 113 -6.29 -14.02 16.13
CA LYS A 113 -7.51 -13.46 15.53
C LYS A 113 -7.94 -14.23 14.29
N CYS A 114 -7.01 -14.59 13.42
CA CYS A 114 -7.36 -15.37 12.23
C CYS A 114 -7.83 -16.78 12.60
N LEU A 115 -7.29 -17.41 13.65
CA LEU A 115 -7.81 -18.66 14.18
C LEU A 115 -9.23 -18.53 14.75
N GLU A 116 -9.53 -17.46 15.48
CA GLU A 116 -10.89 -17.16 16.00
C GLU A 116 -11.91 -17.07 14.86
N PHE A 117 -11.51 -16.53 13.70
CA PHE A 117 -12.34 -16.47 12.49
C PHE A 117 -12.38 -17.77 11.67
N GLY A 118 -11.68 -18.83 12.11
CA GLY A 118 -11.66 -20.13 11.44
C GLY A 118 -10.60 -20.28 10.34
N TYR A 119 -9.68 -19.31 10.20
CA TYR A 119 -8.58 -19.38 9.26
C TYR A 119 -7.33 -20.00 9.88
N LYS A 120 -6.63 -20.84 9.12
CA LYS A 120 -5.29 -21.31 9.48
C LYS A 120 -4.24 -20.35 8.93
N ALA A 121 -3.93 -19.30 9.71
CA ALA A 121 -2.86 -18.38 9.36
C ALA A 121 -1.51 -19.12 9.27
N PRO A 122 -0.65 -18.77 8.29
CA PRO A 122 0.70 -19.32 8.23
C PRO A 122 1.45 -18.98 9.53
N ALA A 123 2.19 -19.96 10.06
CA ALA A 123 3.02 -19.77 11.24
C ALA A 123 4.10 -18.70 10.96
N PHE A 124 4.53 -17.98 12.00
CA PHE A 124 5.54 -16.91 11.92
C PHE A 124 6.75 -17.37 11.10
N GLY A 125 6.89 -16.85 9.88
CA GLY A 125 8.08 -16.96 9.05
C GLY A 125 8.68 -15.57 8.89
N ASP A 126 9.94 -15.41 9.28
CA ASP A 126 10.76 -14.19 9.12
C ASP A 126 10.83 -13.70 7.67
#